data_AF-A0A3L7N4S4-F1
#
_entry.id   AF-A0A3L7N4S4-F1
#
_cell.length_a   1.000
_cell.length_b   1.000
_cell.length_c   1.000
_cell.angle_alpha   90.00
_cell.angle_beta   90.00
_cell.angle_gamma   90.00
#
_symmetry.space_group_name_H-M   'P 1'
#
loop_
_entity.id
_entity.type
_entity.pdbx_description
1 polymer ?
#
loop_
_entity_poly.entity_id
_entity_poly.type
_entity_poly.pdbx_seq_one_letter_code
_entity_poly.pdbx_strand_id
1 'polypeptide(L)'
;MRINVITADASAAAAAAAMTASTAFVPASCMSQAYPRPAAESGILSVMKSVTVYCSSSGALEPHFTEGARDLGHALAERGIALVYGGGSIGLMGACARAAKERGGRVIGVITHKLMDLEQGWTGCDEFVVVDTMQQRRRILMDRADGYVVLPGGLGTYEEFFEVLVARQLGDHHKPIAIVNHDNYYDPLVVMIEHGIQHRFVRPAIRGVLSVVTTGTAAIDALLAHEPGTHDAASFLPMHAGRDVHPGADLGNATAPAHPTTPTQQGPRA
;
A
#
# COMPACT_ATOMS: atom_id res chain seq x y z
N MET A 1 5.34 -23.07 2.72
CA MET A 1 4.07 -22.53 3.23
C MET A 1 3.76 -21.32 2.36
N ARG A 2 2.76 -21.42 1.48
CA ARG A 2 2.45 -20.45 0.41
C ARG A 2 1.57 -19.32 0.97
N ILE A 3 1.74 -18.08 0.50
CA ILE A 3 0.83 -16.97 0.78
C ILE A 3 -0.57 -17.35 0.26
N ASN A 4 -1.60 -17.20 1.09
CA ASN A 4 -2.98 -17.51 0.72
C ASN A 4 -3.47 -16.51 -0.34
N VAL A 5 -3.61 -16.96 -1.58
CA VAL A 5 -4.34 -16.26 -2.65
C VAL A 5 -5.81 -16.60 -2.48
N ILE A 6 -6.65 -15.62 -2.13
CA ILE A 6 -8.09 -15.80 -1.95
C ILE A 6 -8.79 -15.28 -3.22
N THR A 7 -9.57 -16.13 -3.89
CA THR A 7 -10.41 -15.76 -5.04
C THR A 7 -11.87 -15.68 -4.59
N ALA A 8 -12.57 -14.56 -4.86
CA ALA A 8 -13.98 -14.37 -4.52
C ALA A 8 -14.87 -14.41 -5.78
N ASP A 9 -16.03 -15.07 -5.65
CA ASP A 9 -17.04 -15.35 -6.68
C ASP A 9 -18.23 -14.36 -6.55
N ALA A 10 -18.87 -13.98 -7.66
CA ALA A 10 -19.72 -12.78 -7.77
C ALA A 10 -21.25 -13.02 -7.77
N SER A 11 -22.03 -12.18 -7.06
CA SER A 11 -23.44 -11.74 -7.32
C SER A 11 -23.91 -10.84 -6.14
N ALA A 12 -24.78 -9.82 -6.21
CA ALA A 12 -25.50 -9.08 -7.24
C ALA A 12 -26.04 -7.74 -6.65
N ALA A 13 -25.99 -6.67 -7.47
CA ALA A 13 -26.99 -5.62 -7.76
C ALA A 13 -28.07 -5.14 -6.74
N ALA A 14 -28.16 -3.81 -6.49
CA ALA A 14 -29.15 -2.89 -7.11
C ALA A 14 -29.51 -1.62 -6.28
N ALA A 15 -29.44 -0.46 -6.98
CA ALA A 15 -30.27 0.77 -6.90
C ALA A 15 -30.22 1.72 -5.67
N ALA A 16 -30.51 3.03 -5.74
CA ALA A 16 -30.35 4.14 -6.69
C ALA A 16 -30.96 5.41 -6.04
N ALA A 17 -30.50 6.60 -6.48
CA ALA A 17 -31.19 7.91 -6.54
C ALA A 17 -31.08 8.97 -5.40
N ALA A 18 -30.28 9.99 -5.74
CA ALA A 18 -30.57 11.45 -5.77
C ALA A 18 -30.82 12.27 -4.49
N MET A 19 -30.05 13.37 -4.31
CA MET A 19 -30.57 14.73 -4.11
C MET A 19 -29.46 15.81 -4.09
N THR A 20 -29.49 16.66 -5.13
CA THR A 20 -29.28 18.13 -5.23
C THR A 20 -28.24 18.92 -4.39
N ALA A 21 -27.55 19.79 -5.13
CA ALA A 21 -26.47 20.70 -4.79
C ALA A 21 -26.74 21.81 -3.75
N SER A 22 -25.66 22.30 -3.13
CA SER A 22 -25.52 23.72 -2.75
C SER A 22 -24.04 24.12 -2.64
N THR A 23 -23.69 25.16 -3.39
CA THR A 23 -22.37 25.76 -3.54
C THR A 23 -22.10 26.73 -2.39
N ALA A 24 -20.98 26.60 -1.68
CA ALA A 24 -20.49 27.66 -0.80
C ALA A 24 -18.96 27.75 -0.83
N PHE A 25 -18.50 28.86 -1.37
CA PHE A 25 -17.13 29.37 -1.43
C PHE A 25 -16.63 29.68 0.00
N VAL A 26 -15.45 29.20 0.38
CA VAL A 26 -14.78 29.57 1.64
C VAL A 26 -13.36 30.07 1.33
N PRO A 27 -12.98 31.29 1.75
CA PRO A 27 -11.68 31.87 1.44
C PRO A 27 -10.58 31.36 2.39
N ALA A 28 -9.35 31.47 1.89
CA ALA A 28 -8.11 31.11 2.58
C ALA A 28 -7.80 32.06 3.75
N SER A 29 -7.57 31.51 4.95
CA SER A 29 -6.65 32.10 5.92
C SER A 29 -6.17 31.09 6.96
N CYS A 30 -4.87 31.20 7.28
CA CYS A 30 -4.18 30.77 8.49
C CYS A 30 -3.81 29.29 8.68
N MET A 31 -2.53 29.02 8.40
CA MET A 31 -1.79 27.83 8.82
C MET A 31 -1.56 27.80 10.33
N SER A 32 -1.29 26.58 10.83
CA SER A 32 -0.82 26.20 12.17
C SER A 32 -1.89 26.04 13.26
N GLN A 33 -2.63 24.93 13.18
CA GLN A 33 -3.12 24.27 14.38
C GLN A 33 -2.87 22.78 14.26
N ALA A 34 -2.06 22.24 15.17
CA ALA A 34 -1.85 20.81 15.31
C ALA A 34 -3.22 20.17 15.58
N TYR A 35 -3.68 19.33 14.65
CA TYR A 35 -4.95 18.63 14.78
C TYR A 35 -4.79 17.58 15.89
N PRO A 36 -5.53 17.64 17.01
CA PRO A 36 -5.47 16.59 18.00
C PRO A 36 -5.91 15.26 17.37
N ARG A 37 -5.16 14.18 17.63
CA ARG A 37 -5.60 12.81 17.28
C ARG A 37 -6.99 12.61 17.89
N PRO A 38 -8.03 12.25 17.13
CA PRO A 38 -9.22 11.71 17.76
C PRO A 38 -8.80 10.44 18.50
N ALA A 39 -9.11 10.39 19.79
CA ALA A 39 -8.98 9.19 20.59
C ALA A 39 -9.75 8.05 19.90
N ALA A 40 -9.27 6.82 20.06
CA ALA A 40 -9.91 5.63 19.52
C ALA A 40 -11.36 5.53 20.01
N GLU A 41 -12.32 5.98 19.20
CA GLU A 41 -13.73 5.74 19.44
C GLU A 41 -14.04 4.29 19.06
N SER A 42 -14.02 3.42 20.06
CA SER A 42 -14.71 2.14 20.00
C SER A 42 -16.22 2.38 19.97
N GLY A 43 -16.92 1.77 19.01
CA GLY A 43 -18.37 1.59 19.10
C GLY A 43 -19.21 2.20 17.97
N ILE A 44 -18.84 1.94 16.72
CA ILE A 44 -19.71 1.76 15.53
C ILE A 44 -18.81 0.95 14.57
N LEU A 45 -19.32 -0.10 13.91
CA LEU A 45 -18.60 -0.75 12.81
C LEU A 45 -18.13 0.37 11.87
N SER A 46 -16.83 0.67 11.84
CA SER A 46 -16.32 1.79 11.06
C SER A 46 -16.50 1.43 9.59
N VAL A 47 -17.60 1.91 9.00
CA VAL A 47 -17.88 1.72 7.58
C VAL A 47 -16.73 2.37 6.83
N MET A 48 -16.00 1.59 6.03
CA MET A 48 -14.91 2.07 5.18
C MET A 48 -15.47 3.12 4.21
N LYS A 49 -15.03 4.37 4.33
CA LYS A 49 -15.54 5.50 3.52
C LYS A 49 -14.63 5.81 2.34
N SER A 50 -13.34 5.55 2.47
CA SER A 50 -12.36 5.84 1.42
C SER A 50 -11.22 4.83 1.37
N VAL A 51 -10.75 4.56 0.16
CA VAL A 51 -9.59 3.72 -0.09
C VAL A 51 -8.57 4.52 -0.88
N THR A 52 -7.32 4.50 -0.40
CA THR A 52 -6.20 5.07 -1.13
C THR A 52 -5.62 4.04 -2.08
N VAL A 53 -5.50 4.40 -3.35
CA VAL A 53 -4.98 3.53 -4.41
C VAL A 53 -3.62 4.03 -4.89
N TYR A 54 -2.62 3.15 -4.86
CA TYR A 54 -1.30 3.36 -5.44
C TYR A 54 -1.17 2.51 -6.71
N CYS A 55 -0.76 3.13 -7.82
CA CYS A 55 -0.67 2.44 -9.11
C CYS A 55 0.18 3.22 -10.13
N SER A 56 0.49 2.57 -11.27
CA SER A 56 1.30 3.17 -12.33
C SER A 56 0.70 4.43 -12.96
N SER A 57 1.52 5.47 -13.11
CA SER A 57 1.26 6.63 -13.97
C SER A 57 1.75 6.44 -15.42
N SER A 58 2.33 5.28 -15.77
CA SER A 58 2.80 5.04 -17.15
C SER A 58 1.62 4.90 -18.12
N GLY A 59 1.60 5.71 -19.18
CA GLY A 59 0.68 5.55 -20.31
C GLY A 59 1.08 4.47 -21.33
N ALA A 60 2.28 3.90 -21.19
CA ALA A 60 2.83 2.90 -22.09
C ALA A 60 2.80 1.50 -21.44
N LEU A 61 1.61 1.06 -21.04
CA LEU A 61 1.38 -0.25 -20.45
C LEU A 61 0.67 -1.15 -21.44
N GLU A 62 0.86 -2.47 -21.29
CA GLU A 62 0.07 -3.44 -22.03
C GLU A 62 -1.41 -3.31 -21.66
N PRO A 63 -2.35 -3.43 -22.63
CA PRO A 63 -3.75 -3.12 -22.41
C PRO A 63 -4.41 -3.88 -21.25
N HIS A 64 -4.01 -5.14 -21.03
CA HIS A 64 -4.62 -6.01 -20.03
C HIS A 64 -4.50 -5.46 -18.60
N PHE A 65 -3.40 -4.77 -18.23
CA PHE A 65 -3.26 -4.14 -16.90
C PHE A 65 -4.32 -3.09 -16.60
N THR A 66 -4.90 -2.48 -17.63
CA THR A 66 -5.96 -1.46 -17.47
C THR A 66 -7.24 -2.08 -16.93
N GLU A 67 -7.50 -3.36 -17.19
CA GLU A 67 -8.71 -4.06 -16.76
C GLU A 67 -8.79 -4.15 -15.24
N GLY A 68 -7.68 -4.50 -14.58
CA GLY A 68 -7.63 -4.54 -13.11
C GLY A 68 -7.87 -3.17 -12.46
N ALA A 69 -7.40 -2.09 -13.09
CA ALA A 69 -7.65 -0.73 -12.62
C ALA A 69 -9.12 -0.32 -12.81
N ARG A 70 -9.75 -0.71 -13.92
CA ARG A 70 -11.18 -0.45 -14.18
C ARG A 70 -12.08 -1.22 -13.21
N ASP A 71 -11.81 -2.51 -13.02
CA ASP A 71 -12.51 -3.36 -12.05
C ASP A 71 -12.47 -2.75 -10.65
N LEU A 72 -11.29 -2.32 -10.17
CA LEU A 72 -11.16 -1.65 -8.87
C LEU A 72 -11.99 -0.36 -8.80
N GLY A 73 -11.93 0.49 -9.82
CA GLY A 73 -12.69 1.74 -9.86
C GLY A 73 -14.20 1.51 -9.80
N HIS A 74 -14.72 0.54 -10.56
CA HIS A 74 -16.13 0.14 -10.50
C HIS A 74 -16.49 -0.41 -9.11
N ALA A 75 -15.67 -1.33 -8.58
CA ALA A 75 -15.90 -1.96 -7.28
C ALA A 75 -16.01 -0.96 -6.13
N LEU A 76 -15.16 0.09 -6.13
CA LEU A 76 -15.21 1.18 -5.15
C LEU A 76 -16.52 1.96 -5.24
N ALA A 77 -16.87 2.39 -6.45
CA ALA A 77 -18.07 3.20 -6.68
C ALA A 77 -19.36 2.44 -6.32
N GLU A 78 -19.45 1.17 -6.71
CA GLU A 78 -20.60 0.31 -6.42
C GLU A 78 -20.81 0.07 -4.93
N ARG A 79 -19.73 0.11 -4.13
CA ARG A 79 -19.77 -0.02 -2.66
C ARG A 79 -19.89 1.33 -1.94
N GLY A 80 -19.98 2.44 -2.67
CA GLY A 80 -20.06 3.78 -2.10
C GLY A 80 -18.76 4.24 -1.41
N ILE A 81 -17.62 3.64 -1.76
CA ILE A 81 -16.31 3.94 -1.18
C ILE A 81 -15.61 4.95 -2.09
N ALA A 82 -15.13 6.06 -1.52
CA ALA A 82 -14.42 7.08 -2.27
C ALA A 82 -13.02 6.60 -2.67
N LEU A 83 -12.63 6.87 -3.91
CA LEU A 83 -11.25 6.71 -4.38
C LEU A 83 -10.41 7.90 -3.94
N VAL A 84 -9.32 7.64 -3.22
CA VAL A 84 -8.25 8.60 -2.94
C VAL A 84 -7.01 8.16 -3.72
N TYR A 85 -6.37 9.04 -4.47
CA TYR A 85 -5.21 8.66 -5.29
C TYR A 85 -4.30 9.84 -5.64
N GLY A 86 -3.19 9.55 -6.32
CA GLY A 86 -2.14 10.51 -6.64
C GLY A 86 -2.48 11.59 -7.68
N GLY A 87 -3.72 11.66 -8.20
CA GLY A 87 -4.21 12.79 -8.99
C GLY A 87 -3.88 12.80 -10.49
N GLY A 88 -3.09 11.85 -11.02
CA GLY A 88 -2.76 11.76 -12.46
C GLY A 88 -3.94 11.31 -13.35
N SER A 89 -3.92 11.64 -14.65
CA SER A 89 -4.98 11.23 -15.62
C SER A 89 -4.58 10.10 -16.57
N ILE A 90 -3.30 9.70 -16.53
CA ILE A 90 -2.69 8.69 -17.40
C ILE A 90 -2.46 7.35 -16.66
N GLY A 91 -2.13 6.32 -17.43
CA GLY A 91 -1.86 4.98 -16.90
C GLY A 91 -3.03 4.37 -16.11
N LEU A 92 -2.70 3.53 -15.14
CA LEU A 92 -3.68 2.87 -14.28
C LEU A 92 -4.40 3.87 -13.36
N MET A 93 -3.72 4.95 -12.99
CA MET A 93 -4.30 6.04 -12.19
C MET A 93 -5.52 6.63 -12.88
N GLY A 94 -5.36 7.05 -14.14
CA GLY A 94 -6.45 7.59 -14.94
C GLY A 94 -7.56 6.58 -15.21
N ALA A 95 -7.19 5.32 -15.48
CA ALA A 95 -8.16 4.26 -15.75
C ALA A 95 -9.06 3.97 -14.53
N CYS A 96 -8.47 3.84 -13.35
CA CYS A 96 -9.19 3.61 -12.10
C CYS A 96 -10.10 4.80 -11.76
N ALA A 97 -9.57 6.02 -11.86
CA ALA A 97 -10.32 7.24 -11.54
C ALA A 97 -11.52 7.45 -12.47
N ARG A 98 -11.33 7.24 -13.78
CA ARG A 98 -12.43 7.29 -14.76
C ARG A 98 -13.46 6.19 -14.52
N ALA A 99 -13.03 4.96 -14.27
CA ALA A 99 -13.95 3.85 -13.96
C ALA A 99 -14.80 4.15 -12.71
N ALA A 100 -14.21 4.69 -11.64
CA ALA A 100 -14.99 5.12 -10.48
C ALA A 100 -16.05 6.17 -10.85
N LYS A 101 -15.70 7.18 -11.65
CA LYS A 101 -16.66 8.21 -12.12
C LYS A 101 -17.74 7.65 -13.06
N GLU A 102 -17.43 6.66 -13.92
CA GLU A 102 -18.41 5.99 -14.78
C GLU A 102 -19.60 5.40 -13.99
N ARG A 103 -19.38 5.07 -12.71
CA ARG A 103 -20.39 4.53 -11.79
C ARG A 103 -20.87 5.55 -10.74
N GLY A 104 -20.55 6.83 -10.91
CA GLY A 104 -20.93 7.90 -9.98
C GLY A 104 -20.15 7.92 -8.67
N GLY A 105 -19.01 7.22 -8.60
CA GLY A 105 -18.14 7.21 -7.43
C GLY A 105 -17.54 8.58 -7.14
N ARG A 106 -17.14 8.77 -5.87
CA ARG A 106 -16.41 9.97 -5.44
C ARG A 106 -14.91 9.77 -5.63
N VAL A 107 -14.23 10.73 -6.25
CA VAL A 107 -12.79 10.68 -6.52
C VAL A 107 -12.09 11.90 -5.93
N ILE A 108 -11.01 11.66 -5.19
CA ILE A 108 -10.17 12.65 -4.53
C ILE A 108 -8.74 12.50 -5.05
N GLY A 109 -8.26 13.48 -5.81
CA GLY A 109 -6.89 13.53 -6.30
C GLY A 109 -5.99 14.37 -5.39
N VAL A 110 -4.78 13.89 -5.10
CA VAL A 110 -3.74 14.64 -4.38
C VAL A 110 -2.45 14.64 -5.19
N ILE A 111 -2.03 15.81 -5.66
CA ILE A 111 -0.90 15.96 -6.57
C ILE A 111 0.05 17.05 -6.09
N THR A 112 1.32 16.96 -6.45
CA THR A 112 2.24 18.09 -6.24
C THR A 112 2.20 19.05 -7.42
N HIS A 113 2.56 20.31 -7.20
CA HIS A 113 2.78 21.26 -8.31
C HIS A 113 3.74 20.70 -9.37
N LYS A 114 4.78 19.97 -8.95
CA LYS A 114 5.75 19.35 -9.87
C LYS A 114 5.14 18.25 -10.74
N LEU A 115 4.22 17.46 -10.21
CA LEU A 115 3.61 16.33 -10.92
C LEU A 115 2.40 16.74 -11.76
N MET A 116 1.87 17.94 -11.56
CA MET A 116 0.70 18.46 -12.29
C MET A 116 0.87 18.34 -13.81
N ASP A 117 2.03 18.74 -14.33
CA ASP A 117 2.34 18.67 -15.76
C ASP A 117 2.82 17.27 -16.17
N LEU A 118 3.60 16.60 -15.33
CA LEU A 118 4.23 15.31 -15.64
C LEU A 118 3.22 14.15 -15.69
N GLU A 119 2.24 14.15 -14.79
CA GLU A 119 1.21 13.10 -14.69
C GLU A 119 -0.14 13.54 -15.26
N GLN A 120 -0.18 14.72 -15.90
CA GLN A 120 -1.37 15.35 -16.46
C GLN A 120 -2.53 15.32 -15.46
N GLY A 121 -2.42 16.05 -14.36
CA GLY A 121 -3.37 15.88 -13.27
C GLY A 121 -4.84 16.07 -13.70
N TRP A 122 -5.71 15.24 -13.12
CA TRP A 122 -7.05 15.03 -13.62
C TRP A 122 -8.08 15.91 -12.94
N THR A 123 -8.62 16.88 -13.67
CA THR A 123 -9.65 17.81 -13.17
C THR A 123 -11.06 17.20 -13.10
N GLY A 124 -11.24 15.92 -13.46
CA GLY A 124 -12.50 15.20 -13.31
C GLY A 124 -12.80 14.69 -11.89
N CYS A 125 -11.93 15.00 -10.92
CA CYS A 125 -12.12 14.64 -9.51
C CYS A 125 -13.20 15.49 -8.85
N ASP A 126 -13.89 14.93 -7.86
CA ASP A 126 -14.82 15.67 -7.00
C ASP A 126 -14.07 16.60 -6.02
N GLU A 127 -12.86 16.21 -5.66
CA GLU A 127 -11.91 17.05 -4.92
C GLU A 127 -10.52 16.87 -5.50
N PHE A 128 -9.79 17.98 -5.67
CA PHE A 128 -8.44 17.97 -6.22
C PHE A 128 -7.53 18.86 -5.37
N VAL A 129 -6.60 18.23 -4.66
CA VAL A 129 -5.70 18.88 -3.71
C VAL A 129 -4.32 18.99 -4.33
N VAL A 130 -3.83 20.22 -4.45
CA VAL A 130 -2.47 20.51 -4.93
C VAL A 130 -1.59 20.92 -3.75
N VAL A 131 -0.40 20.32 -3.65
CA VAL A 131 0.57 20.58 -2.57
C VAL A 131 1.98 20.83 -3.08
N ASP A 132 2.86 21.33 -2.20
CA ASP A 132 4.21 21.72 -2.58
C ASP A 132 5.19 20.54 -2.60
N THR A 133 5.01 19.58 -1.70
CA THR A 133 6.01 18.51 -1.45
C THR A 133 5.42 17.11 -1.55
N MET A 134 6.27 16.14 -1.91
CA MET A 134 5.87 14.72 -1.94
C MET A 134 5.47 14.19 -0.55
N GLN A 135 6.12 14.68 0.51
CA GLN A 135 5.82 14.33 1.89
C GLN A 135 4.41 14.79 2.29
N GLN A 136 4.03 16.03 1.94
CA GLN A 136 2.65 16.50 2.14
C GLN A 136 1.66 15.67 1.34
N ARG A 137 1.98 15.34 0.07
CA ARG A 137 1.12 14.51 -0.79
C ARG A 137 0.86 13.16 -0.11
N ARG A 138 1.90 12.43 0.26
CA ARG A 138 1.77 11.10 0.89
C ARG A 138 1.07 11.18 2.23
N ARG A 139 1.36 12.21 3.04
CA ARG A 139 0.65 12.43 4.31
C ARG A 139 -0.85 12.54 4.12
N ILE A 140 -1.31 13.34 3.16
CA ILE A 140 -2.75 13.49 2.86
C ILE A 140 -3.34 12.18 2.35
N LEU A 141 -2.64 11.46 1.46
CA LEU A 141 -3.07 10.15 0.95
C LEU A 141 -3.23 9.13 2.10
N MET A 142 -2.33 9.12 3.07
CA MET A 142 -2.40 8.24 4.24
C MET A 142 -3.48 8.66 5.23
N ASP A 143 -3.61 9.96 5.52
CA ASP A 143 -4.60 10.48 6.48
C ASP A 143 -6.03 10.26 5.99
N ARG A 144 -6.26 10.32 4.66
CA ARG A 144 -7.58 10.12 4.04
C ARG A 144 -7.92 8.67 3.70
N ALA A 145 -7.02 7.72 3.94
CA ALA A 145 -7.30 6.31 3.72
C ALA A 145 -8.06 5.69 4.89
N ASP A 146 -9.07 4.85 4.64
CA ASP A 146 -9.52 3.84 5.61
C ASP A 146 -8.93 2.46 5.29
N GLY A 147 -8.47 2.25 4.05
CA GLY A 147 -7.72 1.10 3.58
C GLY A 147 -6.86 1.46 2.37
N TYR A 148 -5.95 0.55 2.00
CA TYR A 148 -5.02 0.75 0.88
C TYR A 148 -5.14 -0.37 -0.15
N VAL A 149 -5.14 -0.01 -1.43
CA VAL A 149 -5.02 -0.97 -2.53
C VAL A 149 -3.82 -0.61 -3.40
N VAL A 150 -3.03 -1.62 -3.75
CA VAL A 150 -1.87 -1.49 -4.64
C VAL A 150 -2.16 -2.24 -5.94
N LEU A 151 -2.29 -1.51 -7.04
CA LEU A 151 -2.34 -2.05 -8.41
C LEU A 151 -0.93 -2.01 -9.03
N PRO A 152 -0.67 -2.78 -10.11
CA PRO A 152 0.63 -2.81 -10.78
C PRO A 152 1.24 -1.41 -11.02
N GLY A 153 2.52 -1.28 -10.70
CA GLY A 153 3.19 0.02 -10.70
C GLY A 153 4.69 -0.07 -10.48
N GLY A 154 5.39 1.03 -10.77
CA GLY A 154 6.85 1.12 -10.69
C GLY A 154 7.37 1.58 -9.34
N LEU A 155 8.57 2.17 -9.33
CA LEU A 155 9.27 2.60 -8.12
C LEU A 155 8.45 3.57 -7.24
N GLY A 156 7.67 4.48 -7.83
CA GLY A 156 6.79 5.36 -7.07
C GLY A 156 5.72 4.60 -6.29
N THR A 157 5.06 3.65 -6.94
CA THR A 157 4.09 2.76 -6.31
C THR A 157 4.72 1.89 -5.22
N TYR A 158 5.95 1.40 -5.44
CA TYR A 158 6.68 0.63 -4.43
C TYR A 158 7.04 1.49 -3.20
N GLU A 159 7.46 2.74 -3.41
CA GLU A 159 7.75 3.68 -2.32
C GLU A 159 6.52 3.93 -1.46
N GLU A 160 5.39 4.25 -2.08
CA GLU A 160 4.11 4.47 -1.40
C GLU A 160 3.61 3.21 -0.67
N PHE A 161 3.75 2.04 -1.29
CA PHE A 161 3.41 0.75 -0.68
C PHE A 161 4.27 0.45 0.56
N PHE A 162 5.59 0.57 0.46
CA PHE A 162 6.47 0.28 1.60
C PHE A 162 6.31 1.30 2.73
N GLU A 163 5.99 2.57 2.43
CA GLU A 163 5.71 3.58 3.45
C GLU A 163 4.51 3.16 4.32
N VAL A 164 3.39 2.78 3.71
CA VAL A 164 2.20 2.33 4.46
C VAL A 164 2.41 0.97 5.13
N LEU A 165 3.17 0.06 4.52
CA LEU A 165 3.46 -1.25 5.11
C LEU A 165 4.35 -1.10 6.36
N VAL A 166 5.38 -0.26 6.29
CA VAL A 166 6.25 0.01 7.45
C VAL A 166 5.50 0.76 8.54
N ALA A 167 4.67 1.75 8.20
CA ALA A 167 3.82 2.44 9.18
C ALA A 167 2.86 1.46 9.89
N ARG A 168 2.25 0.53 9.15
CA ARG A 168 1.46 -0.60 9.70
C ARG A 168 2.30 -1.44 10.67
N GLN A 169 3.52 -1.79 10.25
CA GLN A 169 4.46 -2.60 11.03
C GLN A 169 4.84 -1.93 12.37
N LEU A 170 5.00 -0.61 12.37
CA LEU A 170 5.34 0.20 13.55
C LEU A 170 4.13 0.46 14.47
N GLY A 171 2.92 0.10 14.03
CA GLY A 171 1.69 0.37 14.78
C GLY A 171 1.15 1.80 14.59
N ASP A 172 1.62 2.54 13.59
CA ASP A 172 1.13 3.90 13.32
C ASP A 172 -0.31 3.91 12.78
N HIS A 173 -0.77 2.78 12.21
CA HIS A 173 -2.18 2.60 11.83
C HIS A 173 -2.70 1.15 11.83
N HIS A 174 -4.03 1.08 12.03
CA HIS A 174 -5.01 0.00 11.89
C HIS A 174 -5.32 -0.55 10.47
N LYS A 175 -5.05 0.25 9.44
CA LYS A 175 -5.76 0.17 8.15
C LYS A 175 -5.34 -1.08 7.33
N PRO A 176 -6.28 -1.83 6.71
CA PRO A 176 -5.97 -2.98 5.88
C PRO A 176 -5.27 -2.59 4.56
N ILE A 177 -4.45 -3.51 4.04
CA ILE A 177 -3.66 -3.33 2.81
C ILE A 177 -3.91 -4.53 1.89
N ALA A 178 -4.32 -4.26 0.66
CA ALA A 178 -4.48 -5.28 -0.37
C ALA A 178 -3.61 -5.00 -1.60
N ILE A 179 -2.98 -6.04 -2.15
CA ILE A 179 -2.27 -6.02 -3.43
C ILE A 179 -3.12 -6.75 -4.46
N VAL A 180 -3.34 -6.09 -5.59
CA VAL A 180 -3.94 -6.70 -6.78
C VAL A 180 -2.81 -7.25 -7.65
N ASN A 181 -2.51 -8.54 -7.48
CA ASN A 181 -1.56 -9.32 -8.26
C ASN A 181 -2.15 -9.72 -9.63
N HIS A 182 -2.59 -8.73 -10.40
CA HIS A 182 -3.10 -8.93 -11.75
C HIS A 182 -1.98 -9.46 -12.65
N ASP A 183 -2.27 -10.52 -13.41
CA ASP A 183 -1.33 -11.24 -14.26
C ASP A 183 0.01 -11.60 -13.56
N ASN A 184 -0.06 -11.90 -12.26
CA ASN A 184 1.10 -12.28 -11.44
C ASN A 184 2.22 -11.21 -11.37
N TYR A 185 1.90 -9.94 -11.63
CA TYR A 185 2.85 -8.82 -11.63
C TYR A 185 3.70 -8.71 -10.35
N TYR A 186 3.09 -9.01 -9.19
CA TYR A 186 3.68 -8.92 -7.87
C TYR A 186 4.27 -10.24 -7.35
N ASP A 187 4.32 -11.31 -8.15
CA ASP A 187 5.02 -12.54 -7.77
C ASP A 187 6.49 -12.28 -7.36
N PRO A 188 7.27 -11.45 -8.08
CA PRO A 188 8.64 -11.12 -7.66
C PRO A 188 8.69 -10.41 -6.29
N LEU A 189 7.74 -9.51 -6.01
CA LEU A 189 7.65 -8.79 -4.74
C LEU A 189 7.34 -9.76 -3.59
N VAL A 190 6.38 -10.66 -3.81
CA VAL A 190 6.02 -11.71 -2.85
C VAL A 190 7.23 -12.60 -2.55
N VAL A 191 7.95 -13.03 -3.58
CA VAL A 191 9.18 -13.82 -3.43
C VAL A 191 10.25 -13.06 -2.63
N MET A 192 10.42 -11.76 -2.87
CA MET A 192 11.37 -10.93 -2.12
C MET A 192 11.02 -10.86 -0.63
N ILE A 193 9.73 -10.67 -0.30
CA ILE A 193 9.26 -10.64 1.09
C ILE A 193 9.51 -12.00 1.75
N GLU A 194 9.16 -13.09 1.07
CA GLU A 194 9.38 -14.46 1.56
C GLU A 194 10.87 -14.76 1.78
N HIS A 195 11.74 -14.31 0.88
CA HIS A 195 13.18 -14.41 1.04
C HIS A 195 13.66 -13.64 2.30
N GLY A 196 13.14 -12.43 2.51
CA GLY A 196 13.38 -11.67 3.74
C GLY A 196 12.93 -12.41 5.00
N ILE A 197 11.80 -13.12 4.95
CA ILE A 197 11.33 -13.94 6.07
C ILE A 197 12.26 -15.13 6.32
N GLN A 198 12.65 -15.84 5.27
CA GLN A 198 13.57 -16.99 5.36
C GLN A 198 14.91 -16.61 6.01
N HIS A 199 15.43 -15.44 5.67
CA HIS A 199 16.69 -14.92 6.19
C HIS A 199 16.55 -14.06 7.46
N ARG A 200 15.34 -14.00 8.04
CA ARG A 200 15.03 -13.27 9.29
C ARG A 200 15.21 -11.75 9.22
N PHE A 201 15.18 -11.17 8.01
CA PHE A 201 15.08 -9.72 7.80
C PHE A 201 13.64 -9.21 7.94
N VAL A 202 12.64 -10.08 7.74
CA VAL A 202 11.22 -9.76 7.84
C VAL A 202 10.55 -10.76 8.81
N ARG A 203 9.67 -10.29 9.69
CA ARG A 203 8.92 -11.18 10.59
C ARG A 203 7.78 -11.88 9.84
N PRO A 204 7.51 -13.18 10.10
CA PRO A 204 6.38 -13.91 9.51
C PRO A 204 5.01 -13.24 9.66
N ALA A 205 4.84 -12.40 10.69
CA ALA A 205 3.61 -11.66 10.97
C ALA A 205 3.17 -10.76 9.79
N ILE A 206 4.08 -10.38 8.88
CA ILE A 206 3.75 -9.61 7.68
C ILE A 206 2.71 -10.30 6.79
N ARG A 207 2.62 -11.64 6.81
CA ARG A 207 1.63 -12.39 6.05
C ARG A 207 0.19 -12.12 6.50
N GLY A 208 0.01 -11.71 7.76
CA GLY A 208 -1.30 -11.41 8.33
C GLY A 208 -1.78 -9.98 8.07
N VAL A 209 -0.90 -9.09 7.58
CA VAL A 209 -1.25 -7.68 7.32
C VAL A 209 -1.48 -7.37 5.84
N LEU A 210 -1.14 -8.31 4.97
CA LEU A 210 -1.15 -8.13 3.51
C LEU A 210 -2.08 -9.15 2.85
N SER A 211 -3.15 -8.66 2.21
CA SER A 211 -4.00 -9.48 1.36
C SER A 211 -3.49 -9.44 -0.07
N VAL A 212 -3.14 -10.58 -0.66
CA VAL A 212 -2.74 -10.67 -2.08
C VAL A 212 -3.85 -11.36 -2.85
N VAL A 213 -4.47 -10.64 -3.77
CA VAL A 213 -5.64 -11.07 -4.57
C VAL A 213 -5.41 -10.75 -6.03
N THR A 214 -6.24 -11.27 -6.94
CA THR A 214 -6.01 -11.12 -8.40
C THR A 214 -6.90 -10.07 -9.07
N THR A 215 -7.93 -9.58 -8.39
CA THR A 215 -8.89 -8.60 -8.92
C THR A 215 -9.10 -7.43 -7.97
N GLY A 216 -9.53 -6.29 -8.51
CA GLY A 216 -9.88 -5.11 -7.74
C GLY A 216 -11.11 -5.35 -6.86
N THR A 217 -12.11 -6.06 -7.38
CA THR A 217 -13.29 -6.48 -6.60
C THR A 217 -12.89 -7.31 -5.37
N ALA A 218 -12.06 -8.34 -5.55
CA ALA A 218 -11.58 -9.16 -4.43
C ALA A 218 -10.73 -8.35 -3.45
N ALA A 219 -10.03 -7.30 -3.90
CA ALA A 219 -9.27 -6.43 -3.02
C ALA A 219 -10.20 -5.67 -2.09
N ILE A 220 -11.29 -5.09 -2.61
CA ILE A 220 -12.26 -4.38 -1.78
C ILE A 220 -12.96 -5.33 -0.81
N ASP A 221 -13.32 -6.54 -1.25
CA ASP A 221 -13.93 -7.54 -0.37
C ASP A 221 -12.98 -7.94 0.78
N ALA A 222 -11.68 -8.11 0.48
CA ALA A 222 -10.67 -8.38 1.51
C ALA A 222 -10.51 -7.21 2.50
N LEU A 223 -10.55 -5.97 2.01
CA LEU A 223 -10.48 -4.79 2.88
C LEU A 223 -11.72 -4.68 3.80
N LEU A 224 -12.91 -4.99 3.30
CA LEU A 224 -14.17 -4.94 4.07
C LEU A 224 -14.30 -6.10 5.07
N ALA A 225 -13.75 -7.27 4.75
CA ALA A 225 -13.69 -8.41 5.65
C ALA A 225 -12.64 -8.26 6.76
N HIS A 226 -11.80 -7.22 6.70
CA HIS A 226 -10.80 -6.96 7.73
C HIS A 226 -11.46 -6.57 9.05
N GLU A 227 -11.39 -7.47 10.03
CA GLU A 227 -11.70 -7.11 11.41
C GLU A 227 -10.58 -6.23 11.97
N PRO A 228 -10.90 -5.08 12.60
CA PRO A 228 -9.92 -4.23 13.25
C PRO A 228 -9.18 -4.98 14.36
N GLY A 229 -8.06 -5.60 14.01
CA GLY A 229 -7.15 -6.23 14.94
C GLY A 229 -6.13 -5.23 15.46
N THR A 230 -5.91 -5.22 16.78
CA THR A 230 -4.66 -4.69 17.34
C THR A 230 -3.56 -5.67 16.96
N HIS A 231 -2.97 -5.50 15.79
CA HIS A 231 -1.71 -6.16 15.51
C HIS A 231 -0.67 -5.60 16.48
N ASP A 232 -0.17 -6.47 17.36
CA ASP A 232 0.87 -6.09 18.31
C ASP A 232 2.15 -5.77 17.53
N ALA A 233 2.62 -4.52 17.63
CA ALA A 233 3.88 -4.09 17.05
C ALA A 233 5.05 -4.98 17.51
N ALA A 234 4.93 -5.62 18.70
CA ALA A 234 5.92 -6.57 19.21
C ALA A 234 6.04 -7.85 18.33
N SER A 235 5.02 -8.17 17.53
CA SER A 235 5.07 -9.26 16.54
C SER A 235 5.93 -8.92 15.32
N PHE A 236 6.26 -7.64 15.13
CA PHE A 236 7.03 -7.13 14.02
C PHE A 236 8.39 -6.57 14.44
N LEU A 237 8.51 -6.14 15.70
CA LEU A 237 9.70 -5.54 16.30
C LEU A 237 9.84 -5.96 17.77
N PRO A 238 11.03 -5.90 18.38
CA PRO A 238 12.30 -5.65 17.74
C PRO A 238 12.89 -6.92 17.10
N MET A 239 13.82 -6.74 16.15
CA MET A 239 14.65 -7.82 15.62
C MET A 239 15.80 -8.20 16.59
N HIS A 240 15.57 -8.15 17.91
CA HIS A 240 16.50 -8.82 18.81
C HIS A 240 16.28 -10.31 18.61
N ALA A 241 17.36 -11.06 18.41
CA ALA A 241 17.32 -12.50 18.53
C ALA A 241 16.65 -12.78 19.87
N GLY A 242 15.43 -13.33 19.84
CA GLY A 242 14.95 -14.05 20.99
C GLY A 242 16.06 -15.03 21.29
N ARG A 243 16.71 -14.88 22.45
CA ARG A 243 17.45 -15.98 23.01
C ARG A 243 16.39 -17.05 23.24
N ASP A 244 16.25 -17.94 22.28
CA ASP A 244 15.97 -19.32 22.60
C ASP A 244 17.17 -19.77 23.43
N VAL A 245 17.11 -19.51 24.74
CA VAL A 245 17.98 -20.18 25.69
C VAL A 245 17.52 -21.62 25.65
N HIS A 246 18.10 -22.40 24.73
CA HIS A 246 18.08 -23.84 24.88
C HIS A 246 18.89 -24.14 26.15
N PRO A 247 18.29 -24.74 27.21
CA PRO A 247 19.08 -25.21 28.33
C PRO A 247 19.86 -26.43 27.84
N GLY A 248 21.13 -26.21 27.48
CA GLY A 248 22.07 -27.29 27.16
C GLY A 248 22.65 -27.22 25.74
N ALA A 249 23.60 -26.33 25.52
CA ALA A 249 24.64 -26.52 24.52
C ALA A 249 25.91 -25.82 25.03
N ASP A 250 26.69 -26.57 25.80
CA ASP A 250 28.06 -26.24 26.14
C ASP A 250 28.89 -26.20 24.85
N LEU A 251 29.18 -25.00 24.35
CA LEU A 251 30.15 -24.82 23.28
C LEU A 251 31.51 -24.58 23.91
N GLY A 252 32.13 -25.70 24.27
CA GLY A 252 33.56 -25.78 24.47
C GLY A 252 34.32 -25.27 23.24
N ASN A 253 35.27 -24.39 23.53
CA ASN A 253 36.41 -23.96 22.71
C ASN A 253 36.63 -24.74 21.39
N ALA A 254 36.29 -24.12 20.25
CA ALA A 254 36.75 -24.54 18.94
C ALA A 254 37.54 -23.39 18.29
N THR A 255 38.85 -23.57 18.26
CA THR A 255 39.87 -22.75 17.60
C THR A 255 39.55 -22.48 16.13
N ALA A 256 39.71 -21.23 15.70
CA ALA A 256 39.55 -20.78 14.31
C ALA A 256 40.61 -21.38 13.36
N PRO A 257 40.28 -21.67 12.09
CA PRO A 257 41.27 -22.11 11.11
C PRO A 257 42.08 -20.93 10.55
N ALA A 258 43.39 -21.12 10.45
CA ALA A 258 44.34 -20.13 9.93
C ALA A 258 44.23 -19.95 8.40
N HIS A 259 44.36 -18.71 7.94
CA HIS A 259 44.52 -18.36 6.53
C HIS A 259 45.88 -18.83 5.98
N PRO A 260 45.95 -19.36 4.75
CA PRO A 260 47.24 -19.65 4.11
C PRO A 260 47.87 -18.37 3.53
N THR A 261 49.06 -18.02 4.01
CA THR A 261 49.95 -17.00 3.44
C THR A 261 50.72 -17.55 2.24
N THR A 262 50.66 -16.85 1.11
CA THR A 262 51.44 -17.11 -0.12
C THR A 262 52.94 -16.87 0.11
N PRO A 263 53.85 -17.76 -0.32
CA PRO A 263 55.28 -17.53 -0.18
C PRO A 263 55.84 -16.70 -1.35
N THR A 264 56.53 -15.61 -1.01
CA THR A 264 57.37 -14.81 -1.91
C THR A 264 58.69 -15.57 -2.17
N GLN A 265 58.98 -15.93 -3.43
CA GLN A 265 60.32 -16.40 -3.80
C GLN A 265 61.23 -15.20 -4.08
N GLN A 266 62.20 -14.97 -3.18
CA GLN A 266 63.44 -14.24 -3.47
C GLN A 266 64.51 -15.28 -3.85
N GLY A 267 65.07 -15.14 -5.05
CA GLY A 267 66.26 -15.91 -5.47
C GLY A 267 67.55 -15.36 -4.84
N PRO A 268 68.64 -16.15 -4.80
CA PRO A 268 69.94 -15.62 -4.46
C PRO A 268 70.79 -15.31 -5.70
N ARG A 269 71.50 -14.19 -5.61
CA ARG A 269 72.66 -13.84 -6.45
C ARG A 269 73.84 -14.76 -6.13
N ALA A 270 74.47 -15.29 -7.17
CA ALA A 270 75.92 -15.40 -7.37
C ALA A 270 76.17 -15.69 -8.85
#